data_AF-A0A359E0S9-F1
#
_entry.id   AF-A0A359E0S9-F1
#
_cell.length_a   1.000
_cell.length_b   1.000
_cell.length_c   1.000
_cell.angle_alpha   90.00
_cell.angle_beta   90.00
_cell.angle_gamma   90.00
#
_symmetry.space_group_name_H-M   'P 1'
#
loop_
_entity.id
_entity.type
_entity.pdbx_description
1 polymer ?
#
loop_
_entity_poly.entity_id
_entity_poly.type
_entity_poly.pdbx_seq_one_letter_code
_entity_poly.pdbx_strand_id
1 'polypeptide(L)' 'DSTEGWMYNTNLEFAPATDRLMFQSEQDGWNHIYTVNPDGTGFEQHTFGEYDIPWATWMNERTIVMATSEMDPGEIQR' A
#
# COMPACT_ATOMS: atom_id res chain seq x y z
N ASP A 1 -13.91 -4.22 18.47
CA ASP A 1 -14.59 -4.40 17.18
C ASP A 1 -13.57 -5.03 16.26
N SER A 2 -13.79 -6.25 15.81
CA SER A 2 -12.85 -7.00 14.96
C SER A 2 -13.65 -7.68 13.88
N THR A 3 -13.55 -7.16 12.66
CA THR A 3 -14.15 -7.80 11.49
C THR A 3 -13.25 -8.97 11.07
N GLU A 4 -13.61 -10.18 11.51
CA GLU A 4 -13.15 -11.41 10.86
C GLU A 4 -13.89 -11.55 9.52
N GLY A 5 -13.22 -11.15 8.46
CA GLY A 5 -13.66 -11.38 7.09
C GLY A 5 -12.43 -11.39 6.20
N TRP A 6 -12.23 -12.48 5.47
CA TRP A 6 -11.21 -12.58 4.44
C TRP A 6 -11.51 -11.54 3.35
N MET A 7 -11.00 -10.32 3.51
CA MET A 7 -11.03 -9.29 2.49
C MET A 7 -9.98 -9.64 1.44
N TYR A 8 -10.39 -10.44 0.46
CA TYR A 8 -9.66 -10.49 -0.79
C TYR A 8 -9.74 -9.10 -1.45
N ASN A 9 -8.56 -8.51 -1.70
CA ASN A 9 -8.26 -7.48 -2.70
C ASN A 9 -8.31 -5.98 -2.35
N THR A 10 -8.47 -5.57 -1.09
CA THR A 10 -8.05 -4.21 -0.72
C THR A 10 -7.43 -4.24 0.66
N ASN A 11 -6.10 -4.35 0.68
CA ASN A 11 -5.36 -4.18 1.90
C ASN A 11 -5.37 -2.69 2.23
N LEU A 12 -6.05 -2.33 3.33
CA LEU A 12 -6.22 -0.97 3.80
C LEU A 12 -5.91 -0.93 5.30
N GLU A 13 -4.99 -0.06 5.69
CA GLU A 13 -4.44 -0.03 7.05
C GLU A 13 -4.04 1.39 7.46
N PHE A 14 -4.43 1.81 8.67
CA PHE A 14 -3.92 3.04 9.26
C PHE A 14 -2.51 2.84 9.80
N ALA A 15 -1.65 3.84 9.63
CA ALA A 15 -0.33 3.84 10.24
C ALA A 15 -0.45 3.82 11.78
N PRO A 16 0.37 3.04 12.52
CA PRO A 16 0.19 2.79 13.96
C PRO A 16 0.17 4.01 14.91
N ALA A 17 0.62 5.18 14.46
CA ALA A 17 0.73 6.40 15.28
C ALA A 17 0.30 7.69 14.56
N THR A 18 -0.28 7.59 13.37
CA THR A 18 -0.77 8.75 12.61
C THR A 18 -2.09 8.39 11.94
N ASP A 19 -2.89 9.38 11.57
CA ASP A 19 -4.14 9.10 10.85
C ASP A 19 -3.92 8.80 9.36
N ARG A 20 -2.66 8.62 8.92
CA ARG A 20 -2.37 8.28 7.52
C ARG A 20 -2.87 6.88 7.21
N LEU A 21 -3.62 6.78 6.13
CA LEU A 21 -4.14 5.54 5.59
C LEU A 21 -3.21 5.03 4.49
N MET A 22 -2.88 3.74 4.50
CA MET A 22 -2.35 3.00 3.35
C MET A 22 -3.49 2.23 2.71
N PHE A 23 -3.52 2.14 1.39
CA PHE A 23 -4.37 1.19 0.69
C PHE A 23 -3.73 0.73 -0.62
N GLN A 24 -4.16 -0.43 -1.10
CA GLN A 24 -3.76 -0.96 -2.40
C GLN A 24 -4.84 -0.73 -3.45
N SER A 25 -4.46 -0.37 -4.68
CA SER A 25 -5.41 -0.15 -5.77
C SER A 25 -4.80 -0.42 -7.15
N GLU A 26 -5.63 -0.91 -8.08
CA GLU A 26 -5.29 -1.15 -9.49
C GLU A 26 -5.75 0.03 -10.37
N GLN A 27 -5.19 1.22 -10.16
CA GLN A 27 -5.62 2.40 -10.93
C GLN A 27 -5.06 2.43 -12.36
N ASP A 28 -3.88 1.85 -12.56
CA ASP A 28 -3.13 1.82 -13.82
C ASP A 28 -3.01 0.41 -14.42
N GLY A 29 -3.77 -0.56 -13.87
CA GLY A 29 -3.78 -1.95 -14.32
C GLY A 29 -2.94 -2.91 -13.48
N TRP A 30 -2.24 -2.40 -12.46
CA TRP A 30 -1.44 -3.19 -11.51
C TRP A 30 -1.68 -2.76 -10.07
N ASN A 31 -1.60 -3.69 -9.12
CA ASN A 31 -1.91 -3.37 -7.73
C ASN A 31 -0.75 -2.62 -7.05
N HIS A 32 -0.96 -1.34 -6.74
CA HIS A 32 0.06 -0.46 -6.16
C HIS A 32 -0.31 0.07 -4.78
N ILE A 33 0.70 0.51 -4.02
CA ILE A 33 0.54 1.08 -2.68
C ILE A 33 0.33 2.59 -2.78
N TYR A 34 -0.72 3.07 -2.11
CA TYR A 34 -1.03 4.47 -1.97
C TYR A 34 -1.16 4.84 -0.50
N THR A 35 -0.90 6.11 -0.16
CA THR A 35 -1.22 6.68 1.14
C THR A 35 -2.02 7.96 1.02
N VAL A 36 -2.85 8.26 2.03
CA VAL A 36 -3.63 9.49 2.11
C VAL A 36 -3.93 9.86 3.56
N ASN A 37 -4.09 11.15 3.88
CA ASN A 37 -4.64 11.58 5.16
C ASN A 37 -6.17 11.40 5.18
N PRO A 38 -6.84 11.33 6.35
CA PRO A 38 -8.29 11.10 6.41
C PRO A 38 -9.13 12.23 5.82
N ASP A 39 -8.58 13.44 5.76
CA ASP A 39 -9.20 14.60 5.13
C ASP A 39 -9.04 14.62 3.60
N GLY A 40 -8.41 13.59 3.02
CA GLY A 40 -8.15 13.45 1.59
C GLY A 40 -6.90 14.19 1.11
N THR A 41 -6.20 14.92 1.97
CA THR A 41 -4.92 15.54 1.62
C THR A 41 -3.76 14.54 1.66
N GLY A 42 -2.60 14.89 1.10
CA GLY A 42 -1.41 14.06 1.19
C GLY A 42 -1.52 12.71 0.46
N PHE A 43 -2.32 12.67 -0.61
CA PHE A 43 -2.41 11.51 -1.50
C PHE A 43 -1.07 11.28 -2.22
N GLU A 44 -0.53 10.07 -2.13
CA GLU A 44 0.79 9.71 -2.66
C GLU A 44 0.80 8.23 -3.09
N GLN A 45 1.45 7.93 -4.23
CA GLN A 45 1.72 6.57 -4.72
C GLN A 45 3.17 6.22 -4.40
N HIS A 46 3.41 5.01 -3.87
CA HIS A 46 4.74 4.59 -3.40
C HIS A 46 5.41 3.51 -4.26
N THR A 47 4.64 2.88 -5.16
CA THR A 47 5.12 1.82 -6.05
C THR A 47 4.61 2.06 -7.46
N PHE A 48 5.41 1.77 -8.47
CA PHE A 48 5.12 2.01 -9.86
C PHE A 48 5.64 0.84 -10.70
N GLY A 49 5.02 0.57 -11.84
CA GLY A 49 5.52 -0.40 -12.81
C GLY A 49 4.50 -1.47 -13.18
N GLU A 50 4.92 -2.46 -13.96
CA GLU A 50 4.05 -3.52 -14.48
C GLU A 50 4.13 -4.80 -13.63
N TYR A 51 3.83 -4.68 -12.34
CA TYR A 51 3.87 -5.80 -11.38
C TYR A 51 2.88 -5.60 -10.22
N ASP A 52 2.53 -6.69 -9.55
CA ASP A 52 1.61 -6.67 -8.43
C ASP A 52 2.31 -6.59 -7.08
N ILE A 53 1.71 -5.84 -6.14
CA ILE A 53 1.99 -5.94 -4.72
C ILE A 53 0.97 -6.89 -4.07
N PRO A 54 1.27 -8.20 -3.91
CA PRO A 54 0.35 -9.16 -3.28
C PRO A 54 0.13 -8.89 -1.79
N TRP A 55 1.06 -8.20 -1.11
CA TRP A 55 0.96 -7.92 0.32
C TRP A 55 1.79 -6.71 0.72
N ALA A 56 1.26 -5.92 1.65
CA ALA A 56 1.93 -4.80 2.29
C ALA A 56 1.42 -4.61 3.73
N THR A 57 2.22 -4.05 4.62
CA THR A 57 1.78 -3.63 5.97
C THR A 57 2.69 -2.55 6.51
N TRP A 58 2.17 -1.73 7.42
CA TRP A 58 3.01 -0.81 8.18
C TRP A 58 3.90 -1.57 9.16
N MET A 59 5.21 -1.33 9.10
CA MET A 59 6.12 -1.70 10.20
C MET A 59 6.06 -0.67 11.32
N ASN A 60 5.95 0.60 10.95
CA ASN A 60 5.89 1.75 11.85
C ASN A 60 5.24 2.94 11.10
N GLU A 61 5.21 4.12 11.71
CA GLU A 61 4.57 5.33 11.17
C GLU A 61 5.15 5.88 9.86
N ARG A 62 6.29 5.35 9.38
CA ARG A 62 6.99 5.82 8.17
C ARG A 62 7.49 4.71 7.26
N THR A 63 7.34 3.45 7.65
CA THR A 63 7.90 2.31 6.92
C THR A 63 6.82 1.30 6.61
N ILE A 64 6.68 1.01 5.32
CA ILE A 64 5.85 -0.07 4.79
C ILE A 64 6.77 -1.23 4.42
N VAL A 65 6.40 -2.44 4.80
CA VAL A 65 7.00 -3.67 4.29
C VAL A 65 6.06 -4.23 3.23
N MET A 66 6.62 -4.65 2.10
CA MET A 66 5.85 -5.20 1.00
C MET A 66 6.51 -6.43 0.39
N ALA A 67 5.70 -7.26 -0.23
CA ALA A 67 6.13 -8.26 -1.20
C ALA A 67 5.72 -7.79 -2.60
N THR A 68 6.56 -8.04 -3.60
CA THR A 68 6.31 -7.65 -5.00
C THR A 68 6.52 -8.85 -5.93
N SER A 69 5.76 -8.94 -7.02
CA SER A 69 6.01 -9.87 -8.12
C SER A 69 7.05 -9.35 -9.12
N GLU A 70 7.61 -8.16 -8.88
CA GLU A 70 8.68 -7.58 -9.69
C GLU A 70 9.89 -8.52 -9.70
N MET A 71 10.27 -8.96 -10.90
CA MET A 71 11.40 -9.85 -11.11
C MET A 71 12.66 -9.09 -11.57
N ASP A 72 12.64 -7.76 -11.55
CA ASP A 72 13.81 -6.91 -11.84
C ASP A 72 14.33 -6.23 -10.56
N PRO A 73 15.47 -6.67 -9.99
CA PRO A 73 16.05 -6.05 -8.80
C PRO A 73 16.68 -4.66 -9.06
N GLY A 74 16.59 -4.12 -10.29
CA GLY A 74 17.20 -2.86 -10.70
C GLY A 74 16.35 -1.60 -10.53
N GLU A 75 15.05 -1.71 -10.27
CA GLU A 75 14.17 -0.54 -10.17
C GLU A 75 14.21 0.10 -8.77
N ILE A 76 14.52 1.40 -8.72
CA ILE A 76 14.42 2.18 -7.48
C ILE A 76 13.05 2.83 -7.47
N GLN A 77 12.12 2.25 -6.71
CA GLN A 77 10.85 2.87 -6.37
C GLN A 77 11.15 4.12 -5.52
N ARG A 78 10.71 5.30 -5.97
CA ARG A 78 10.99 6.60 -5.33
C ARG A 78 9.72 7.29 -4.87
#